data_AF-A0AAT9J469-F1
#
_entry.id   AF-A0AAT9J469-F1
#
_cell.length_a   1.000
_cell.length_b   1.000
_cell.length_c   1.000
_cell.angle_alpha   90.00
_cell.angle_beta   90.00
_cell.angle_gamma   90.00
#
_symmetry.space_group_name_H-M   'P 1'
#
loop_
_entity.id
_entity.type
_entity.pdbx_description
1 polymer ?
#
loop_
_entity_poly.entity_id
_entity_poly.type
_entity_poly.pdbx_seq_one_letter_code
_entity_poly.pdbx_strand_id
1 'polypeptide(L)'
;MDGWKLVVAEDDAQTILFRYPRLANYGTGFGRGGYGVGRFGEGEIGYIKPQIKLKFGARGEIEPNETRVIKPYLAERFPDLLVNAETAFSTLAAERTFWEKATILHALHHGSKMRDRMSRHYYDLHMLVMAGV
;
A
#
# COMPACT_ATOMS: atom_id res chain seq x y z
N MET A 1 -3.72 -25.70 1.25
CA MET A 1 -2.45 -25.00 1.55
C MET A 1 -2.69 -24.20 2.81
N ASP A 2 -2.23 -24.70 3.95
CA ASP A 2 -2.63 -24.17 5.25
C ASP A 2 -2.22 -22.71 5.41
N GLY A 3 -3.18 -21.88 5.82
CA GLY A 3 -3.00 -20.46 6.14
C GLY A 3 -3.09 -19.45 4.98
N TRP A 4 -3.12 -19.89 3.71
CA TRP A 4 -3.36 -19.00 2.57
C TRP A 4 -4.84 -18.87 2.25
N LYS A 5 -5.38 -17.66 2.15
CA LYS A 5 -6.80 -17.43 1.83
C LYS A 5 -6.99 -16.17 0.98
N LEU A 6 -7.92 -16.24 0.03
CA LEU A 6 -8.45 -15.07 -0.67
C LEU A 6 -9.87 -14.83 -0.17
N VAL A 7 -10.12 -13.67 0.44
CA VAL A 7 -11.39 -13.38 1.10
C VAL A 7 -11.86 -11.99 0.68
N VAL A 8 -13.13 -11.84 0.31
CA VAL A 8 -13.74 -10.51 0.10
C VAL A 8 -13.89 -9.83 1.45
N ALA A 9 -13.54 -8.55 1.57
CA ALA A 9 -13.70 -7.85 2.84
C ALA A 9 -15.19 -7.68 3.18
N GLU A 10 -15.54 -7.95 4.45
CA GLU A 10 -16.92 -7.89 4.94
C GLU A 10 -17.53 -6.48 4.83
N ASP A 11 -16.69 -5.45 4.97
CA ASP A 11 -17.08 -4.04 4.94
C ASP A 11 -17.02 -3.40 3.54
N ASP A 12 -16.41 -4.09 2.56
CA ASP A 12 -16.13 -3.53 1.24
C ASP A 12 -16.03 -4.63 0.18
N ALA A 13 -17.11 -4.81 -0.59
CA ALA A 13 -17.18 -5.78 -1.67
C ALA A 13 -16.17 -5.52 -2.81
N GLN A 14 -15.58 -4.33 -2.87
CA GLN A 14 -14.51 -3.97 -3.81
C GLN A 14 -13.11 -4.24 -3.26
N THR A 15 -13.02 -4.78 -2.04
CA THR A 15 -11.75 -5.18 -1.43
C THR A 15 -11.62 -6.70 -1.42
N ILE A 16 -10.48 -7.19 -1.87
CA ILE A 16 -10.02 -8.55 -1.64
C ILE A 16 -8.84 -8.55 -0.65
N LEU A 17 -8.91 -9.43 0.35
CA LEU A 17 -7.86 -9.70 1.31
C LEU A 17 -7.15 -11.00 0.93
N PHE A 18 -5.90 -10.88 0.50
CA PHE A 18 -5.02 -12.02 0.32
C PHE A 18 -4.25 -12.28 1.63
N ARG A 19 -4.72 -13.25 2.40
CA ARG A 19 -4.13 -13.65 3.69
C ARG A 19 -3.06 -14.69 3.47
N TYR A 20 -1.94 -14.52 4.16
CA TYR A 20 -0.82 -15.44 4.12
C TYR A 20 -0.45 -15.93 5.53
N PRO A 21 0.17 -17.11 5.67
CA PRO A 21 0.63 -17.62 6.96
C PRO A 21 1.61 -16.64 7.61
N ARG A 22 1.51 -16.45 8.92
CA ARG A 22 2.45 -15.62 9.67
C ARG A 22 3.82 -16.33 9.71
N LEU A 23 4.82 -15.77 9.04
CA LEU A 23 6.17 -16.34 8.97
C LEU A 23 7.04 -16.03 10.20
N ALA A 24 6.70 -14.97 10.95
CA ALA A 24 7.40 -14.58 12.17
C ALA A 24 6.43 -13.90 13.16
N ASN A 25 6.61 -14.17 14.46
CA ASN A 25 6.00 -13.39 15.52
C ASN A 25 6.71 -12.02 15.58
N TYR A 26 6.22 -11.03 14.84
CA TYR A 26 6.67 -9.62 14.90
C TYR A 26 6.43 -8.94 16.28
N GLY A 27 6.25 -9.71 17.36
CA GLY A 27 5.90 -9.22 18.70
C GLY A 27 6.97 -9.43 19.78
N THR A 28 8.13 -10.05 19.50
CA THR A 28 9.07 -10.42 20.58
C THR A 28 10.56 -10.11 20.36
N GLY A 29 10.96 -9.31 19.35
CA GLY A 29 12.38 -8.94 19.26
C GLY A 29 12.75 -7.99 18.14
N PHE A 30 13.66 -7.07 18.48
CA PHE A 30 14.29 -6.00 17.69
C PHE A 30 13.51 -4.69 17.55
N GLY A 31 13.75 -3.80 18.52
CA GLY A 31 13.56 -2.36 18.38
C GLY A 31 12.64 -1.75 19.45
N ARG A 32 13.10 -0.67 20.10
CA ARG A 32 12.25 0.26 20.89
C ARG A 32 11.28 1.08 20.00
N GLY A 33 10.95 0.60 18.81
CA GLY A 33 9.93 1.20 17.96
C GLY A 33 8.60 0.53 18.29
N GLY A 34 7.62 1.29 18.77
CA GLY A 34 6.30 0.82 19.21
C GLY A 34 5.40 0.26 18.09
N TYR A 35 5.94 -0.61 17.25
CA TYR A 35 5.24 -1.30 16.18
C TYR A 35 4.78 -2.71 16.59
N GLY A 36 5.06 -3.13 17.84
CA GLY A 36 4.59 -4.38 18.44
C GLY A 36 4.39 -4.27 19.95
N VAL A 37 3.15 -4.50 20.40
CA VAL A 37 2.64 -4.82 21.76
C VAL A 37 3.29 -4.11 22.98
N GLY A 38 2.55 -3.18 23.60
CA GLY A 38 2.84 -2.61 24.93
C GLY A 38 2.81 -1.06 25.04
N ARG A 39 2.23 -0.54 26.13
CA ARG A 39 1.80 0.85 26.48
C ARG A 39 0.89 1.61 25.49
N PHE A 40 0.81 1.17 24.24
CA PHE A 40 -0.38 1.32 23.36
C PHE A 40 -0.75 -0.01 22.68
N GLY A 41 -0.31 -1.13 23.23
CA GLY A 41 -0.51 -2.46 22.67
C GLY A 41 -1.00 -3.45 23.70
N GLU A 42 -2.20 -3.20 24.22
CA GLU A 42 -3.14 -4.25 24.58
C GLU A 42 -4.10 -4.42 23.38
N GLY A 43 -4.25 -5.65 22.88
CA GLY A 43 -5.17 -5.97 21.78
C GLY A 43 -4.64 -7.03 20.82
N GLU A 44 -5.52 -7.91 20.37
CA GLU A 44 -5.26 -8.79 19.22
C GLU A 44 -4.94 -7.91 18.00
N ILE A 45 -3.97 -8.34 17.17
CA ILE A 45 -3.52 -7.79 15.88
C ILE A 45 -2.83 -6.39 15.87
N GLY A 46 -1.48 -6.40 15.93
CA GLY A 46 -0.63 -5.24 15.64
C GLY A 46 -0.80 -4.63 14.24
N TYR A 47 -0.28 -3.41 14.04
CA TYR A 47 -0.45 -2.57 12.84
C TYR A 47 -0.19 -3.30 11.52
N ILE A 48 0.80 -4.20 11.50
CA ILE A 48 1.13 -5.05 10.36
C ILE A 48 0.37 -6.37 10.48
N LYS A 49 -0.61 -6.55 9.59
CA LYS A 49 -1.40 -7.79 9.47
C LYS A 49 -0.79 -8.69 8.38
N PRO A 50 -0.81 -10.02 8.53
CA PRO A 50 -0.31 -10.96 7.53
C PRO A 50 -1.28 -11.11 6.35
N GLN A 51 -1.58 -10.00 5.68
CA GLN A 51 -2.46 -9.94 4.55
C GLN A 51 -2.12 -8.78 3.62
N ILE A 52 -2.41 -8.95 2.34
CA ILE A 52 -2.37 -7.89 1.32
C ILE A 52 -3.81 -7.45 1.05
N LYS A 53 -4.08 -6.14 1.17
CA LYS A 53 -5.40 -5.55 0.86
C LYS A 53 -5.37 -5.05 -0.59
N LEU A 54 -6.11 -5.73 -1.47
CA LEU A 54 -6.30 -5.36 -2.87
C LEU A 54 -7.62 -4.60 -2.99
N LYS A 55 -7.59 -3.36 -3.48
CA LYS A 55 -8.79 -2.52 -3.66
C LYS A 55 -9.05 -2.33 -5.15
N PHE A 56 -10.24 -2.70 -5.59
CA PHE A 56 -10.66 -2.59 -6.98
C PHE A 56 -11.58 -1.37 -7.14
N GLY A 57 -10.99 -0.24 -7.53
CA GLY A 57 -11.77 0.96 -7.82
C GLY A 57 -12.45 0.83 -9.19
N ALA A 58 -13.78 0.79 -9.22
CA ALA A 58 -14.56 0.76 -10.46
C ALA A 58 -14.97 2.15 -11.00
N ARG A 59 -14.47 3.23 -10.39
CA ARG A 59 -14.95 4.60 -10.62
C ARG A 59 -13.90 5.58 -11.14
N GLY A 60 -12.65 5.17 -11.27
CA GLY A 60 -11.58 6.03 -11.78
C GLY A 60 -11.36 5.77 -13.26
N GLU A 61 -11.35 6.83 -14.08
CA GLU A 61 -10.79 6.75 -15.42
C GLU A 61 -9.35 6.23 -15.32
N ILE A 62 -8.93 5.31 -16.20
CA ILE A 62 -7.58 4.73 -16.13
C ILE A 62 -6.57 5.47 -16.99
N GLU A 63 -7.03 6.44 -17.79
CA GLU A 63 -6.18 7.30 -18.60
C GLU A 63 -5.79 8.61 -17.86
N PRO A 64 -4.56 9.12 -18.06
CA PRO A 64 -3.44 8.45 -18.72
C PRO A 64 -2.84 7.31 -17.88
N ASN A 65 -2.49 6.19 -18.53
CA ASN A 65 -1.67 5.11 -17.96
C ASN A 65 -0.39 4.88 -18.76
N GLU A 66 0.52 4.13 -18.15
CA GLU A 66 1.79 3.73 -18.74
C GLU A 66 2.15 2.29 -18.33
N THR A 67 2.92 1.61 -19.15
CA THR A 67 3.48 0.29 -18.78
C THR A 67 4.77 0.48 -18.00
N ARG A 68 4.85 -0.11 -16.81
CA ARG A 68 6.05 -0.11 -15.95
C ARG A 68 6.50 -1.53 -15.67
N VAL A 69 7.81 -1.76 -15.76
CA VAL A 69 8.43 -3.02 -15.32
C VAL A 69 8.76 -2.89 -13.84
N ILE A 70 8.23 -3.80 -13.02
CA ILE A 70 8.47 -3.85 -11.58
C ILE A 70 9.41 -5.03 -11.28
N LYS A 71 10.42 -4.77 -10.44
CA LYS A 71 11.32 -5.78 -9.89
C LYS A 71 11.16 -5.84 -8.37
N PRO A 72 10.92 -7.02 -7.77
CA PRO A 72 10.90 -7.15 -6.32
C PRO A 72 12.27 -6.86 -5.72
N TYR A 73 12.32 -6.15 -4.59
CA TYR A 73 13.59 -5.93 -3.85
C TYR A 73 14.31 -7.23 -3.49
N LEU A 74 13.57 -8.32 -3.25
CA LEU A 74 14.17 -9.63 -3.02
C LEU A 74 14.96 -10.11 -4.25
N ALA A 75 14.51 -9.81 -5.47
CA ALA A 75 15.21 -10.19 -6.69
C ALA A 75 16.44 -9.30 -6.96
N GLU A 76 16.47 -8.07 -6.43
CA GLU A 76 17.69 -7.25 -6.43
C GLU A 76 18.75 -7.84 -5.48
N ARG A 77 18.31 -8.35 -4.32
CA ARG A 77 19.22 -8.89 -3.31
C ARG A 77 19.65 -10.34 -3.58
N PHE A 78 18.77 -11.15 -4.15
CA PHE A 78 18.96 -12.58 -4.41
C PHE A 78 18.61 -12.93 -5.87
N PRO A 79 19.34 -12.39 -6.85
CA PRO A 79 19.02 -12.55 -8.26
C PRO A 79 19.01 -14.02 -8.71
N ASP A 80 19.89 -14.85 -8.16
CA ASP A 80 20.00 -16.27 -8.52
C ASP A 80 18.83 -17.12 -8.00
N LEU A 81 18.17 -16.66 -6.93
CA LEU A 81 17.00 -17.35 -6.34
C LEU A 81 15.70 -16.98 -7.05
N LEU A 82 15.63 -15.77 -7.60
CA LEU A 82 14.45 -15.17 -8.20
C LEU A 82 14.73 -14.80 -9.66
N VAL A 83 15.07 -15.82 -10.45
CA VAL A 83 15.31 -15.71 -11.88
C VAL A 83 14.04 -15.22 -12.59
N ASN A 84 14.17 -14.23 -13.47
CA ASN A 84 13.05 -13.63 -14.23
C ASN A 84 11.93 -13.05 -13.36
N ALA A 85 12.26 -12.50 -12.18
CA ALA A 85 11.27 -11.91 -11.28
C ALA A 85 10.73 -10.52 -11.70
N GLU A 86 11.14 -10.01 -12.85
CA GLU A 86 10.61 -8.77 -13.41
C GLU A 86 9.24 -9.01 -14.05
N THR A 87 8.31 -8.08 -13.89
CA THR A 87 6.98 -8.18 -14.50
C THR A 87 6.50 -6.81 -14.94
N ALA A 88 5.98 -6.74 -16.16
CA ALA A 88 5.37 -5.54 -16.72
C ALA A 88 3.91 -5.41 -16.24
N PHE A 89 3.55 -4.22 -15.76
CA PHE A 89 2.21 -3.87 -15.33
C PHE A 89 1.78 -2.54 -15.94
N SER A 90 0.48 -2.39 -16.23
CA SER A 90 -0.11 -1.07 -16.49
C SER A 90 -0.32 -0.35 -15.16
N THR A 91 0.20 0.87 -15.05
CA THR A 91 0.07 1.76 -13.90
C THR A 91 -0.51 3.09 -14.36
N LEU A 92 -1.26 3.79 -13.50
CA LEU A 92 -1.60 5.19 -13.77
C LEU A 92 -0.32 5.98 -14.00
N ALA A 93 -0.34 6.88 -14.98
CA ALA A 93 0.79 7.77 -15.21
C ALA A 93 1.03 8.66 -13.97
N ALA A 94 2.28 9.04 -13.76
CA ALA A 94 2.65 9.88 -12.62
C ALA A 94 1.86 11.21 -12.60
N GLU A 95 1.64 11.83 -13.76
CA GLU A 95 0.85 13.06 -13.93
C GLU A 95 -0.60 12.88 -13.42
N ARG A 96 -1.25 11.77 -13.75
CA ARG A 96 -2.59 11.47 -13.26
C ARG A 96 -2.59 11.36 -11.73
N THR A 97 -1.62 10.65 -11.17
CA THR A 97 -1.48 10.52 -9.72
C THR A 97 -1.25 11.88 -9.06
N PHE A 98 -0.45 12.75 -9.68
CA PHE A 98 -0.22 14.13 -9.20
C PHE A 98 -1.53 14.91 -9.08
N TRP A 99 -2.33 14.95 -10.14
CA TRP A 99 -3.60 15.69 -10.13
C TRP A 99 -4.61 15.12 -9.14
N GLU A 100 -4.66 13.80 -8.96
CA GLU A 100 -5.50 13.19 -7.91
C GLU A 100 -5.08 13.63 -6.51
N LYS A 101 -3.78 13.66 -6.21
CA LYS A 101 -3.28 14.13 -4.91
C LYS A 101 -3.54 15.62 -4.71
N ALA A 102 -3.28 16.43 -5.73
CA ALA A 102 -3.50 17.87 -5.70
C ALA A 102 -4.98 18.21 -5.44
N THR A 103 -5.89 17.53 -6.13
CA THR A 103 -7.34 17.72 -5.95
C THR A 103 -7.84 17.23 -4.59
N ILE A 104 -7.32 16.13 -4.06
CA ILE A 104 -7.58 15.69 -2.68
C ILE A 104 -7.17 16.77 -1.68
N LEU A 105 -5.95 17.33 -1.81
CA LEU A 105 -5.47 18.37 -0.91
C LEU A 105 -6.25 19.68 -1.04
N HIS A 106 -6.62 20.06 -2.26
CA HIS A 106 -7.51 21.19 -2.53
C HIS A 106 -8.86 21.01 -1.81
N ALA A 107 -9.49 19.85 -1.97
CA ALA A 107 -10.76 19.55 -1.30
C ALA A 107 -10.66 19.61 0.23
N LEU A 108 -9.54 19.14 0.81
CA LEU A 108 -9.25 19.22 2.24
C LEU A 108 -9.09 20.67 2.71
N HIS A 109 -8.41 21.51 1.92
CA HIS A 109 -8.28 22.93 2.23
C HIS A 109 -9.63 23.66 2.26
N HIS A 110 -10.54 23.31 1.34
CA HIS A 110 -11.86 23.93 1.21
C HIS A 110 -12.96 23.30 2.07
N GLY A 111 -12.59 22.55 3.13
CA GLY A 111 -13.54 22.12 4.16
C GLY A 111 -14.01 20.67 4.08
N SER A 112 -13.39 19.83 3.24
CA SER A 112 -13.58 18.39 3.36
C SER A 112 -13.08 17.88 4.71
N LYS A 113 -13.81 16.92 5.31
CA LYS A 113 -13.45 16.36 6.61
C LYS A 113 -12.07 15.70 6.55
N MET A 114 -11.16 16.15 7.40
CA MET A 114 -9.87 15.47 7.62
C MET A 114 -10.13 14.08 8.22
N ARG A 115 -9.78 13.03 7.48
CA ARG A 115 -9.83 11.64 7.94
C ARG A 115 -8.44 11.17 8.36
N ASP A 116 -8.39 10.08 9.12
CA ASP A 116 -7.14 9.43 9.49
C ASP A 116 -6.27 9.15 8.27
N ARG A 117 -4.96 9.34 8.44
CA ARG A 117 -3.91 9.08 7.44
C ARG A 117 -3.97 9.94 6.17
N MET A 118 -4.79 10.99 6.14
CA MET A 118 -4.83 11.92 5.00
C MET A 118 -3.57 12.79 4.87
N SER A 119 -2.79 12.96 5.94
CA SER A 119 -1.52 13.71 5.92
C SER A 119 -0.51 13.16 4.92
N ARG A 120 -0.54 11.85 4.63
CA ARG A 120 0.35 11.21 3.66
C ARG A 120 0.25 11.82 2.26
N HIS A 121 -0.89 12.41 1.91
CA HIS A 121 -1.11 13.01 0.60
C HIS A 121 -0.23 14.23 0.34
N TYR A 122 0.17 14.96 1.40
CA TYR A 122 1.17 16.03 1.28
C TYR A 122 2.55 15.49 0.90
N TYR A 123 2.97 14.40 1.54
CA TYR A 123 4.25 13.75 1.23
C TYR A 123 4.24 13.17 -0.19
N ASP A 124 3.18 12.45 -0.55
CA ASP A 124 3.03 11.89 -1.90
C ASP A 124 3.13 12.99 -2.97
N LEU A 125 2.43 14.12 -2.80
CA LEU A 125 2.47 15.23 -3.74
C LEU A 125 3.86 15.86 -3.81
N HIS A 126 4.52 16.07 -2.67
CA HIS A 126 5.88 16.61 -2.63
C HIS A 126 6.86 15.71 -3.38
N MET A 127 6.79 14.39 -3.19
CA MET A 127 7.67 13.45 -3.89
C MET A 127 7.45 13.46 -5.41
N LEU A 128 6.20 13.63 -5.88
CA LEU A 128 5.91 13.77 -7.29
C LEU A 128 6.53 15.05 -7.88
N VAL A 129 6.41 16.19 -7.18
CA VAL A 129 7.06 17.45 -7.58
C VAL A 129 8.58 17.30 -7.63
N MET A 130 9.18 16.67 -6.61
CA MET A 130 10.64 16.45 -6.57
C MET A 130 11.12 15.49 -7.67
N ALA A 131 10.25 14.61 -8.17
CA ALA A 131 10.52 13.74 -9.30
C ALA A 131 10.34 14.44 -10.66
N GLY A 132 9.92 15.71 -10.69
CA GLY A 132 9.72 16.49 -11.91
C GLY A 132 8.44 16.15 -12.67
N VAL A 133 7.44 15.60 -11.96
CA VAL A 133 6.08 15.39 -12.48
C VAL A 133 5.37 16.72 -12.63
#